data_AF-A0A662H343-F1
#
_entry.id   AF-A0A662H343-F1
#
_cell.length_a   1.000
_cell.length_b   1.000
_cell.length_c   1.000
_cell.angle_alpha   90.00
_cell.angle_beta   90.00
_cell.angle_gamma   90.00
#
_symmetry.space_group_name_H-M   'P 1'
#
loop_
_entity.id
_entity.type
_entity.pdbx_description
1 polymer ?
#
loop_
_entity_poly.entity_id
_entity_poly.type
_entity_poly.pdbx_seq_one_letter_code
_entity_poly.pdbx_strand_id
1 'polypeptide(L)'
;MEMPALVEEISQIQELDEKRWMGYQTGIETGSPRFIRKLMPFKPYPFKPEEWPEVVEEAFSISTENNWIPVATLIVNLLGENEDDVVRTTKLVERLKDYKSLVIPFLYGP
;
A
#
# COMPACT_ATOMS: atom_id res chain seq x y z
N MET A 1 -0.22 3.40 21.76
CA MET A 1 1.25 3.33 21.86
C MET A 1 1.74 2.94 20.49
N GLU A 2 2.50 3.81 19.82
CA GLU A 2 3.13 3.47 18.55
C GLU A 2 4.33 2.56 18.81
N MET A 3 4.54 1.56 17.95
CA MET A 3 5.64 0.60 18.04
C MET A 3 6.44 0.62 16.73
N PRO A 4 7.22 1.68 16.46
CA PRO A 4 7.89 1.87 15.17
C PRO A 4 8.88 0.76 14.83
N ALA A 5 9.49 0.11 15.83
CA ALA A 5 10.44 -0.98 15.65
C ALA A 5 9.80 -2.37 15.49
N LEU A 6 8.47 -2.50 15.57
CA LEU A 6 7.81 -3.82 15.64
C LEU A 6 8.09 -4.69 14.40
N VAL A 7 8.08 -4.10 13.20
CA VAL A 7 8.37 -4.84 11.96
C VAL A 7 9.81 -5.35 11.97
N GLU A 8 10.76 -4.55 12.45
CA GLU A 8 12.16 -4.94 12.58
C GLU A 8 12.34 -6.06 13.61
N GLU A 9 11.73 -5.93 14.79
CA GLU A 9 11.79 -6.95 15.85
C GLU A 9 11.22 -8.30 15.38
N ILE A 10 10.07 -8.29 14.68
CA ILE A 10 9.51 -9.52 14.10
C ILE A 10 10.47 -10.10 13.05
N SER A 11 11.09 -9.25 12.23
CA SER A 11 12.04 -9.69 11.20
C SER A 11 13.27 -10.36 11.81
N GLN A 12 13.79 -9.84 12.92
CA GLN A 12 14.88 -10.45 13.67
C GLN A 12 14.47 -11.80 14.28
N ILE A 13 13.28 -11.89 14.89
CA ILE A 13 12.75 -13.13 15.46
C ILE A 13 12.56 -14.21 14.37
N GLN A 14 12.11 -13.81 13.18
CA GLN A 14 11.92 -14.71 12.04
C GLN A 14 13.20 -14.99 11.24
N GLU A 15 14.31 -14.34 11.62
CA GLU A 15 15.62 -14.40 10.95
C GLU A 15 15.50 -14.07 9.45
N LEU A 16 14.76 -13.00 9.12
CA LEU A 16 14.57 -12.60 7.74
C LEU A 16 15.83 -11.94 7.17
N ASP A 17 16.11 -12.25 5.91
CA ASP A 17 17.18 -11.66 5.12
C ASP A 17 16.80 -11.63 3.62
N GLU A 18 17.73 -11.23 2.75
CA GLU A 18 17.49 -11.14 1.30
C GLU A 18 17.06 -12.48 0.66
N LYS A 19 17.47 -13.61 1.25
CA LYS A 19 17.17 -14.98 0.79
C LYS A 19 15.98 -15.59 1.53
N ARG A 20 15.70 -15.14 2.75
CA ARG A 20 14.62 -15.58 3.62
C ARG A 20 13.69 -14.40 3.92
N TRP A 21 12.77 -14.16 3.00
CA TRP A 21 11.80 -13.06 3.09
C TRP A 21 10.41 -13.56 3.50
N MET A 22 9.56 -12.63 3.96
CA MET A 22 8.15 -12.89 4.25
C MET A 22 7.25 -12.13 3.28
N GLY A 23 6.27 -12.79 2.68
CA GLY A 23 5.23 -12.13 1.89
C GLY A 23 3.99 -11.88 2.75
N TYR A 24 3.32 -10.74 2.54
CA TYR A 24 2.02 -10.46 3.19
C TYR A 24 1.06 -9.78 2.22
N GLN A 25 -0.23 -10.03 2.40
CA GLN A 25 -1.25 -9.40 1.57
C GLN A 25 -1.65 -8.05 2.17
N THR A 26 -1.73 -7.03 1.33
CA THR A 26 -2.23 -5.71 1.72
C THR A 26 -3.13 -5.13 0.64
N GLY A 27 -3.96 -4.17 1.01
CA GLY A 27 -4.79 -3.42 0.09
C GLY A 27 -4.30 -1.98 -0.01
N ILE A 28 -4.03 -1.53 -1.24
CA ILE A 28 -3.81 -0.11 -1.55
C ILE A 28 -5.04 0.55 -2.17
N GLU A 29 -5.88 -0.27 -2.84
CA GLU A 29 -7.19 0.02 -3.44
C GLU A 29 -7.21 1.11 -4.51
N THR A 30 -6.73 2.31 -4.23
CA THR A 30 -6.67 3.44 -5.16
C THR A 30 -5.67 4.48 -4.65
N GLY A 31 -5.01 5.18 -5.57
CA GLY A 31 -4.21 6.35 -5.22
C GLY A 31 -5.03 7.63 -5.10
N SER A 32 -6.36 7.58 -5.19
CA SER A 32 -7.22 8.76 -5.10
C SER A 32 -7.69 9.05 -3.66
N PRO A 33 -7.25 10.16 -3.03
CA PRO A 33 -7.79 10.63 -1.75
C PRO A 33 -9.30 10.83 -1.75
N ARG A 34 -9.88 11.21 -2.90
CA ARG A 34 -11.33 11.42 -3.04
C ARG A 34 -12.08 10.12 -2.80
N PHE A 35 -11.59 9.02 -3.39
CA PHE A 35 -12.18 7.69 -3.18
C PHE A 35 -11.90 7.15 -1.79
N ILE A 36 -10.69 7.33 -1.25
CA ILE A 36 -10.38 6.94 0.13
C ILE A 36 -11.33 7.64 1.10
N ARG A 37 -11.52 8.96 0.97
CA ARG A 37 -12.46 9.70 1.80
C ARG A 37 -13.89 9.20 1.68
N LYS A 38 -14.33 8.88 0.46
CA LYS A 38 -15.72 8.50 0.17
C LYS A 38 -16.05 7.07 0.58
N LEU A 39 -15.14 6.13 0.32
CA LEU A 39 -15.39 4.69 0.44
C LEU A 39 -14.72 4.07 1.67
N MET A 40 -13.57 4.61 2.09
CA MET A 40 -12.69 4.01 3.09
C MET A 40 -12.10 5.06 4.06
N PRO A 41 -12.92 5.95 4.67
CA PRO A 41 -12.40 7.11 5.41
C PRO A 41 -11.55 6.75 6.62
N PHE A 42 -11.71 5.56 7.19
CA PHE A 42 -10.96 5.08 8.35
C PHE A 42 -9.75 4.22 8.00
N LYS A 43 -9.61 3.81 6.74
CA LYS A 43 -8.45 3.05 6.28
C LYS A 43 -7.11 3.78 6.51
N PRO A 44 -7.00 5.11 6.27
CA PRO A 44 -5.77 5.83 6.56
C PRO A 44 -5.58 6.16 8.04
N TYR A 45 -6.52 5.88 8.95
CA TYR A 45 -6.41 6.31 10.35
C TYR A 45 -5.11 5.80 10.99
N PRO A 46 -4.35 6.63 11.74
CA PRO A 46 -4.69 7.99 12.22
C PRO A 46 -4.45 9.13 11.22
N PHE A 47 -3.97 8.85 10.02
CA PHE A 47 -3.74 9.82 8.95
C PHE A 47 -5.03 10.21 8.21
N LYS A 48 -4.96 11.29 7.43
CA LYS A 48 -6.06 11.78 6.60
C LYS A 48 -6.09 11.04 5.26
N PRO A 49 -7.25 10.98 4.59
CA PRO A 49 -7.36 10.46 3.21
C PRO A 49 -6.36 11.07 2.21
N GLU A 50 -6.00 12.34 2.39
CA GLU A 50 -5.02 13.05 1.55
C GLU A 50 -3.62 12.44 1.62
N GLU A 51 -3.28 11.88 2.78
CA GLU A 51 -1.97 11.34 3.11
C GLU A 51 -1.87 9.87 2.71
N TRP A 52 -2.94 9.28 2.17
CA TRP A 52 -2.98 7.85 1.84
C TRP A 52 -1.86 7.41 0.89
N PRO A 53 -1.54 8.13 -0.21
CA PRO A 53 -0.43 7.76 -1.07
C PRO A 53 0.92 7.72 -0.33
N GLU A 54 1.16 8.66 0.57
CA GLU A 54 2.38 8.75 1.39
C GLU A 54 2.45 7.61 2.39
N VAL A 55 1.34 7.32 3.09
CA VAL A 55 1.23 6.18 4.02
C VAL A 55 1.53 4.85 3.32
N VAL A 56 1.02 4.68 2.10
CA VAL A 56 1.26 3.46 1.31
C VAL A 56 2.73 3.33 0.93
N GLU A 57 3.37 4.39 0.42
CA GLU A 57 4.78 4.36 0.04
C GLU A 57 5.69 4.13 1.24
N GLU A 58 5.45 4.81 2.36
CA GLU A 58 6.22 4.64 3.59
C GLU A 58 6.10 3.20 4.12
N ALA A 59 4.89 2.61 4.08
CA ALA A 59 4.69 1.22 4.45
C ALA A 59 5.47 0.25 3.55
N PHE A 60 5.58 0.53 2.25
CA PHE A 60 6.39 -0.29 1.33
C PHE A 60 7.88 -0.14 1.61
N SER A 61 8.36 1.08 1.91
CA SER A 61 9.76 1.31 2.32
C SER A 61 10.10 0.50 3.56
N ILE A 62 9.34 0.68 4.64
CA ILE A 62 9.54 -0.03 5.91
C ILE A 62 9.51 -1.55 5.69
N SER A 63 8.56 -2.05 4.89
CA SER A 63 8.45 -3.48 4.62
C SER A 63 9.68 -4.03 3.90
N THR A 64 10.08 -3.38 2.80
CA THR A 64 11.19 -3.87 1.98
C THR A 64 12.54 -3.77 2.67
N GLU A 65 12.77 -2.73 3.48
CA GLU A 65 13.94 -2.60 4.34
C GLU A 65 14.08 -3.76 5.35
N ASN A 66 12.96 -4.38 5.71
CA ASN A 66 12.88 -5.47 6.67
C ASN A 66 12.70 -6.86 6.03
N ASN A 67 12.85 -6.98 4.70
CA ASN A 67 12.62 -8.23 3.95
C ASN A 67 11.16 -8.74 3.98
N TRP A 68 10.20 -7.84 4.17
CA TRP A 68 8.79 -8.08 3.93
C TRP A 68 8.43 -7.64 2.52
N ILE A 69 7.79 -8.53 1.75
CA ILE A 69 7.35 -8.28 0.38
C ILE A 69 5.84 -8.03 0.40
N PRO A 70 5.39 -6.77 0.16
CA PRO A 70 3.98 -6.48 0.04
C PRO A 70 3.38 -7.13 -1.21
N VAL A 71 2.28 -7.85 -1.05
CA VAL A 71 1.41 -8.31 -2.13
C VAL A 71 0.15 -7.47 -2.09
N ALA A 72 0.17 -6.37 -2.84
CA ALA A 72 -0.82 -5.31 -2.77
C ALA A 72 -1.93 -5.46 -3.80
N THR A 73 -3.17 -5.32 -3.37
CA THR A 73 -4.34 -5.27 -4.27
C THR A 73 -4.69 -3.82 -4.62
N LEU A 74 -4.81 -3.54 -5.91
CA LEU A 74 -5.27 -2.27 -6.47
C LEU A 74 -6.61 -2.47 -7.15
N ILE A 75 -7.62 -1.63 -6.87
CA ILE A 75 -8.91 -1.72 -7.54
C ILE A 75 -8.91 -0.79 -8.76
N VAL A 76 -9.31 -1.32 -9.91
CA VAL A 76 -9.46 -0.53 -11.15
C VAL A 76 -10.94 -0.50 -11.55
N ASN A 77 -11.39 0.57 -12.23
CA ASN A 77 -12.77 0.75 -12.69
C ASN A 77 -13.79 0.98 -11.55
N LEU A 78 -13.44 1.80 -10.56
CA LEU A 78 -14.38 2.16 -9.48
C LEU A 78 -15.57 2.97 -10.02
N LEU A 79 -16.77 2.75 -9.46
CA LEU A 79 -17.96 3.50 -9.87
C LEU A 79 -17.81 5.01 -9.61
N GLY A 80 -17.89 5.78 -10.70
CA GLY A 80 -17.69 7.23 -10.68
C GLY A 80 -16.22 7.66 -10.62
N GLU A 81 -15.30 6.79 -11.08
CA GLU A 81 -13.89 7.11 -11.32
C GLU A 81 -13.78 8.10 -12.48
N ASN A 82 -12.91 9.09 -12.33
CA ASN A 82 -12.60 10.06 -13.37
C ASN A 82 -11.10 10.03 -13.70
N GLU A 83 -10.70 10.79 -14.73
CA GLU A 83 -9.31 10.82 -15.21
C GLU A 83 -8.30 11.23 -14.13
N ASP A 84 -8.65 12.16 -13.22
CA ASP A 84 -7.75 12.59 -12.15
C ASP A 84 -7.53 11.47 -11.11
N ASP A 85 -8.56 10.68 -10.80
CA ASP A 85 -8.41 9.51 -9.92
C ASP A 85 -7.50 8.45 -10.54
N VAL A 86 -7.63 8.21 -11.84
CA VAL A 86 -6.76 7.30 -12.60
C VAL A 86 -5.33 7.79 -12.56
N VAL A 87 -5.08 9.07 -12.88
CA VAL A 87 -3.74 9.65 -12.86
C VAL A 87 -3.09 9.56 -11.48
N ARG A 88 -3.83 9.86 -10.40
CA ARG A 88 -3.33 9.73 -9.03
C ARG A 88 -2.99 8.28 -8.68
N THR A 89 -3.83 7.35 -9.11
CA THR A 89 -3.58 5.91 -8.92
C THR A 89 -2.35 5.44 -9.69
N THR A 90 -2.18 5.85 -10.94
CA THR A 90 -0.98 5.54 -11.73
C THR A 90 0.28 6.10 -11.07
N LYS A 91 0.25 7.36 -10.60
CA LYS A 91 1.38 7.98 -9.88
C LYS A 91 1.75 7.22 -8.61
N LEU A 92 0.77 6.72 -7.85
CA LEU A 92 1.04 5.87 -6.71
C LEU A 92 1.73 4.57 -7.15
N VAL A 93 1.24 3.89 -8.18
CA VAL A 93 1.89 2.68 -8.71
C VAL A 93 3.32 2.97 -9.19
N GLU A 94 3.56 4.13 -9.80
CA GLU A 94 4.90 4.55 -10.21
C GLU A 94 5.87 4.73 -9.04
N ARG A 95 5.42 5.36 -7.94
CA ARG A 95 6.18 5.47 -6.68
C ARG A 95 6.56 4.09 -6.12
N LEU A 96 5.68 3.10 -6.28
CA LEU A 96 5.89 1.76 -5.72
C LEU A 96 6.86 0.87 -6.52
N LYS A 97 7.30 1.28 -7.72
CA LYS A 97 8.10 0.44 -8.64
C LYS A 97 9.48 0.07 -8.09
N ASP A 98 10.08 0.91 -7.28
CA ASP A 98 11.43 0.70 -6.75
C ASP A 98 11.45 -0.23 -5.53
N TYR A 99 10.28 -0.58 -4.99
CA TYR A 99 10.12 -1.46 -3.85
C TYR A 99 9.83 -2.90 -4.31
N LYS A 100 10.57 -3.88 -3.77
CA LYS A 100 10.35 -5.31 -4.01
C LYS A 100 8.94 -5.70 -3.53
N SER A 101 7.97 -5.70 -4.44
CA SER A 101 6.56 -5.89 -4.15
C SER A 101 5.83 -6.49 -5.36
N LEU A 102 4.59 -6.95 -5.14
CA LEU A 102 3.69 -7.40 -6.19
C LEU A 102 2.38 -6.61 -6.10
N VAL A 103 2.08 -5.80 -7.12
CA VAL A 103 0.79 -5.08 -7.21
C VAL A 103 -0.13 -5.82 -8.17
N ILE A 104 -1.27 -6.29 -7.67
CA ILE A 104 -2.26 -7.05 -8.43
C ILE A 104 -3.48 -6.17 -8.67
N PRO A 105 -3.81 -5.85 -9.94
CA PRO A 105 -5.03 -5.14 -10.25
C PRO A 105 -6.25 -6.08 -10.12
N PHE A 106 -7.25 -5.62 -9.39
CA PHE A 106 -8.56 -6.23 -9.26
C PHE A 106 -9.58 -5.35 -10.00
N LEU A 107 -10.17 -5.89 -11.07
CA LEU A 107 -11.16 -5.19 -11.86
C LEU A 107 -12.50 -5.15 -11.11
N TYR A 108 -12.95 -3.94 -10.78
CA TYR A 108 -14.29 -3.72 -10.26
C TYR A 108 -15.29 -3.78 -11.43
N GLY A 109 -15.98 -4.91 -11.55
CA GLY A 109 -16.98 -5.19 -12.59
C GLY A 109 -18.42 -5.17 -12.03
N PRO A 110 -19.44 -5.39 -12.89
CA PRO A 110 -20.82 -5.60 -12.45
C PRO A 110 -20.99 -6.83 -11.55
#